data_AF-A0A1B0D384-F1
#
_entry.id   AF-A0A1B0D384-F1
#
_cell.length_a   1.000
_cell.length_b   1.000
_cell.length_c   1.000
_cell.angle_alpha   90.00
_cell.angle_beta   90.00
_cell.angle_gamma   90.00
#
_symmetry.space_group_name_H-M   'P 1'
#
loop_
_entity.id
_entity.type
_entity.pdbx_description
1 polymer ?
#
loop_
_entity_poly.entity_id
_entity_poly.type
_entity_poly.pdbx_seq_one_letter_code
_entity_poly.pdbx_strand_id
1 'polypeptide(L)'
;MWPGFGSRQQENLSQQETLADVEHISTIAGSLGSIGTLSQVVNIPSFIVRLDSQKHIDFSVKSPFGGGPPGRVKKKNLKKDQVVRVKSVSKDFWLKFLNEFGNFLGNMVNQRIPSVFSKTYVTPRRPYEKARLDQELRIIGDYGLRNKREVWRVKYTLAKIRKAARELLTLEERDDKRLFQGNALLRRLVRIGVLDESRMKLDYVLGLKIEDFLERRLQTQVFKLGLAKSYHHARVLIRQRHIR
;
A
#
# COMPACT_ATOMS: atom_id res chain seq x y z
N MET A 1 -33.67 -56.07 -13.50
CA MET A 1 -32.36 -56.54 -13.02
C MET A 1 -31.29 -55.61 -13.58
N TRP A 2 -30.64 -54.89 -12.65
CA TRP A 2 -29.39 -54.11 -12.73
C TRP A 2 -29.21 -52.97 -13.77
N PRO A 3 -29.26 -51.70 -13.31
CA PRO A 3 -28.58 -50.59 -13.97
C PRO A 3 -27.23 -50.25 -13.28
N GLY A 4 -26.20 -50.04 -14.12
CA GLY A 4 -25.31 -48.86 -14.02
C GLY A 4 -24.25 -48.77 -12.92
N PHE A 5 -23.33 -49.73 -12.84
CA PHE A 5 -22.01 -49.52 -12.22
C PHE A 5 -21.11 -48.73 -13.21
N GLY A 6 -21.12 -47.39 -13.17
CA GLY A 6 -20.30 -46.66 -14.16
C GLY A 6 -20.11 -45.15 -14.03
N SER A 7 -20.73 -44.45 -13.07
CA SER A 7 -20.62 -42.98 -13.01
C SER A 7 -20.26 -42.42 -11.64
N ARG A 8 -20.28 -43.22 -10.57
CA ARG A 8 -20.01 -42.71 -9.20
C ARG A 8 -18.52 -42.64 -8.83
N GLN A 9 -17.64 -43.28 -9.60
CA GLN A 9 -16.20 -43.26 -9.31
C GLN A 9 -15.47 -42.07 -9.96
N GLN A 10 -16.00 -41.48 -11.04
CA GLN A 10 -15.33 -40.35 -11.71
C GLN A 10 -15.66 -38.99 -11.06
N GLU A 11 -16.85 -38.80 -10.48
CA GLU A 11 -17.19 -37.53 -9.82
C GLU A 11 -16.41 -37.31 -8.50
N ASN A 12 -16.12 -38.40 -7.76
CA ASN A 12 -15.35 -38.33 -6.50
C ASN A 12 -13.86 -38.02 -6.72
N LEU A 13 -13.29 -38.35 -7.89
CA LEU A 13 -11.91 -38.02 -8.23
C LEU A 13 -11.76 -36.53 -8.59
N SER A 14 -12.75 -35.94 -9.28
CA SER A 14 -12.74 -34.50 -9.62
C SER A 14 -12.91 -33.57 -8.41
N GLN A 15 -13.58 -34.03 -7.35
CA GLN A 15 -13.77 -33.25 -6.12
C GLN A 15 -12.60 -33.42 -5.13
N GLN A 16 -11.84 -34.53 -5.21
CA GLN A 16 -10.63 -34.73 -4.41
C GLN A 16 -9.43 -33.92 -4.95
N GLU A 17 -9.36 -33.67 -6.25
CA GLU A 17 -8.28 -32.86 -6.85
C GLU A 17 -8.40 -31.36 -6.51
N THR A 18 -9.61 -30.84 -6.30
CA THR A 18 -9.79 -29.42 -5.91
C THR A 18 -9.56 -29.13 -4.42
N LEU A 19 -9.61 -30.14 -3.56
CA LEU A 19 -9.37 -30.01 -2.12
C LEU A 19 -7.88 -30.24 -1.75
N ALA A 20 -7.19 -31.10 -2.49
CA ALA A 20 -5.75 -31.32 -2.31
C ALA A 20 -4.91 -30.06 -2.63
N ASP A 21 -5.37 -29.22 -3.56
CA ASP A 21 -4.72 -27.95 -3.88
C ASP A 21 -4.99 -26.84 -2.84
N VAL A 22 -6.06 -26.97 -2.05
CA VAL A 22 -6.39 -26.01 -0.97
C VAL A 22 -5.58 -26.30 0.30
N GLU A 23 -5.28 -27.56 0.60
CA GLU A 23 -4.51 -27.95 1.80
C GLU A 23 -2.98 -27.92 1.61
N HIS A 24 -2.49 -28.05 0.36
CA HIS A 24 -1.06 -27.92 0.08
C HIS A 24 -0.58 -26.46 0.10
N ILE A 25 -1.45 -25.49 -0.22
CA ILE A 25 -1.13 -24.06 -0.11
C ILE A 25 -1.09 -23.62 1.37
N SER A 26 -1.94 -24.18 2.24
CA SER A 26 -1.88 -23.88 3.68
C SER A 26 -0.67 -24.50 4.40
N THR A 27 -0.15 -25.62 3.91
CA THR A 27 0.98 -26.34 4.55
C THR A 27 2.33 -25.76 4.14
N ILE A 28 2.49 -25.27 2.90
CA ILE A 28 3.68 -24.49 2.48
C ILE A 28 3.66 -23.07 3.09
N ALA A 29 2.48 -22.52 3.40
CA ALA A 29 2.34 -21.29 4.18
C ALA A 29 2.70 -21.46 5.68
N GLY A 30 2.92 -22.70 6.15
CA GLY A 30 3.27 -23.01 7.54
C GLY A 30 4.76 -22.87 7.89
N SER A 31 5.67 -22.79 6.92
CA SER A 31 7.13 -22.72 7.17
C SER A 31 7.80 -21.42 6.75
N LEU A 32 7.15 -20.59 5.92
CA LEU A 32 7.45 -19.17 5.85
C LEU A 32 6.60 -18.48 6.89
N GLY A 33 7.02 -18.65 8.15
CA GLY A 33 6.41 -18.04 9.31
C GLY A 33 6.00 -16.61 8.97
N SER A 34 4.68 -16.41 8.93
CA SER A 34 3.99 -15.12 8.93
C SER A 34 4.95 -13.99 9.33
N ILE A 35 5.59 -13.37 8.33
CA ILE A 35 6.32 -12.12 8.52
C ILE A 35 5.21 -11.16 8.91
N GLY A 36 5.06 -10.97 10.21
CA GLY A 36 3.91 -10.30 10.79
C GLY A 36 3.67 -8.99 10.07
N THR A 37 2.54 -8.88 9.39
CA THR A 37 1.97 -7.60 8.95
C THR A 37 1.42 -6.81 10.14
N LEU A 38 2.10 -6.91 11.29
CA LEU A 38 1.85 -6.12 12.48
C LEU A 38 2.69 -4.85 12.37
N SER A 39 2.05 -3.81 11.84
CA SER A 39 2.46 -2.40 11.92
C SER A 39 3.74 -2.01 11.18
N GLN A 40 3.63 -1.81 9.86
CA GLN A 40 4.61 -0.99 9.15
C GLN A 40 4.41 0.47 9.53
N VAL A 41 5.44 1.08 10.12
CA VAL A 41 5.41 2.51 10.44
C VAL A 41 5.68 3.33 9.18
N VAL A 42 4.71 4.17 8.79
CA VAL A 42 4.85 5.07 7.65
C VAL A 42 5.53 6.36 8.10
N ASN A 43 6.65 6.70 7.46
CA ASN A 43 7.48 7.88 7.80
C ASN A 43 7.38 9.03 6.78
N ILE A 44 6.53 8.90 5.75
CA ILE A 44 6.37 9.89 4.68
C ILE A 44 5.05 10.64 4.85
N PRO A 45 5.06 11.94 5.20
CA PRO A 45 3.83 12.73 5.37
C PRO A 45 2.99 12.86 4.10
N SER A 46 3.63 12.76 2.93
CA SER A 46 2.98 12.83 1.61
C SER A 46 2.41 11.48 1.14
N PHE A 47 2.43 10.44 1.98
CA PHE A 47 1.86 9.15 1.63
C PHE A 47 0.34 9.29 1.41
N ILE A 48 -0.18 8.67 0.35
CA ILE A 48 -1.61 8.70 0.04
C ILE A 48 -2.27 7.50 0.73
N VAL A 49 -3.19 7.79 1.64
CA VAL A 49 -3.92 6.80 2.43
C VAL A 49 -5.13 6.31 1.65
N ARG A 50 -5.23 4.98 1.51
CA ARG A 50 -6.41 4.31 0.91
C ARG A 50 -7.54 4.21 1.93
N LEU A 51 -8.79 4.09 1.46
CA LEU A 51 -9.96 3.96 2.34
C LEU A 51 -9.81 2.75 3.29
N ASP A 52 -9.45 1.59 2.75
CA ASP A 52 -9.26 0.34 3.51
C ASP A 52 -8.17 0.45 4.59
N SER A 53 -7.16 1.28 4.34
CA SER A 53 -6.01 1.47 5.22
C SER A 53 -6.25 2.51 6.31
N GLN A 54 -7.26 3.38 6.15
CA GLN A 54 -7.52 4.49 7.07
C GLN A 54 -7.80 4.02 8.51
N LYS A 55 -8.48 2.88 8.66
CA LYS A 55 -8.80 2.26 9.97
C LYS A 55 -7.61 1.73 10.75
N HIS A 56 -6.44 1.61 10.11
CA HIS A 56 -5.23 1.11 10.77
C HIS A 56 -4.32 2.24 11.25
N ILE A 57 -4.72 3.50 11.02
CA ILE A 57 -3.94 4.67 11.42
C ILE A 57 -4.09 4.88 12.91
N ASP A 58 -3.05 4.51 13.65
CA ASP A 58 -3.01 4.64 15.11
C ASP A 58 -1.62 5.05 15.59
N PHE A 59 -1.52 5.38 16.88
CA PHE A 59 -0.22 5.49 17.51
C PHE A 59 0.52 4.15 17.51
N SER A 60 1.81 4.22 17.21
CA SER A 60 2.70 3.07 17.31
C SER A 60 2.87 2.67 18.76
N VAL A 61 2.82 1.36 19.04
CA VAL A 61 3.04 0.78 20.37
C VAL A 61 4.41 1.18 20.95
N LYS A 62 5.39 1.45 20.07
CA LYS A 62 6.74 1.88 20.49
C LYS A 62 6.82 3.38 20.81
N SER A 63 5.82 4.17 20.42
CA SER A 63 5.80 5.61 20.67
C SER A 63 5.34 5.90 22.10
N PRO A 64 5.80 7.01 22.71
CA PRO A 64 5.31 7.43 24.03
C PRO A 64 3.79 7.62 24.07
N PHE A 65 3.19 8.02 22.95
CA PHE A 65 1.74 8.23 22.81
C PHE A 65 0.94 6.92 22.65
N GLY A 66 1.61 5.80 22.32
CA GLY A 66 0.98 4.49 22.09
C GLY A 66 1.25 3.46 23.19
N GLY A 67 1.64 3.90 24.39
CA GLY A 67 1.93 3.03 25.54
C GLY A 67 3.42 2.69 25.75
N GLY A 68 4.30 3.18 24.88
CA GLY A 68 5.74 3.11 25.02
C GLY A 68 6.35 1.71 24.88
N PRO A 69 7.70 1.61 24.82
CA PRO A 69 8.38 0.34 24.75
C PRO A 69 8.01 -0.55 25.95
N PRO A 70 7.80 -1.87 25.76
CA PRO A 70 7.47 -2.76 26.86
C PRO A 70 8.53 -2.69 27.96
N GLY A 71 8.08 -2.59 29.21
CA GLY A 71 8.96 -2.54 30.37
C GLY A 71 9.83 -3.78 30.52
N ARG A 72 10.85 -3.71 31.38
CA ARG A 72 11.85 -4.78 31.58
C ARG A 72 11.22 -6.16 31.84
N VAL A 73 10.17 -6.22 32.67
CA VAL A 73 9.49 -7.48 33.03
C VAL A 73 8.76 -8.07 31.81
N LYS A 74 7.98 -7.25 31.09
CA LYS A 74 7.28 -7.68 29.86
C LYS A 74 8.27 -8.13 28.78
N LYS A 75 9.43 -7.47 28.65
CA LYS A 75 10.53 -7.90 27.78
C LYS A 75 11.11 -9.26 28.20
N LYS A 76 11.33 -9.50 29.49
CA LYS A 76 11.80 -10.79 30.00
C LYS A 76 10.79 -11.92 29.76
N ASN A 77 9.49 -11.66 29.91
CA ASN A 77 8.44 -12.66 29.68
C ASN A 77 8.29 -13.01 28.20
N LEU A 78 8.26 -12.00 27.31
CA LEU A 78 8.25 -12.23 25.85
C LEU A 78 9.49 -13.02 25.39
N LYS A 79 10.65 -12.80 26.01
CA LYS A 79 11.88 -13.57 25.74
C LYS A 79 11.77 -15.01 26.24
N LYS A 80 11.12 -15.25 27.39
CA LYS A 80 10.81 -16.61 27.87
C LYS A 80 9.86 -17.33 26.91
N ASP A 81 8.82 -16.66 26.43
CA ASP A 81 7.86 -17.24 25.46
C ASP A 81 8.53 -17.60 24.12
N GLN A 82 9.48 -16.79 23.64
CA GLN A 82 10.26 -17.12 22.43
C GLN A 82 11.22 -18.31 22.65
N VAL A 83 11.81 -18.44 23.84
CA VAL A 83 12.70 -19.56 24.19
C VAL A 83 11.92 -20.88 24.36
N VAL A 84 10.63 -20.82 24.69
CA VAL A 84 9.75 -22.01 24.75
C VAL A 84 9.33 -22.49 23.35
N ARG A 85 9.30 -21.60 22.34
CA ARG A 85 8.97 -21.95 20.94
C ARG A 85 10.14 -22.49 20.11
N VAL A 86 11.39 -22.35 20.58
CA VAL A 86 12.60 -22.85 19.89
C VAL A 86 13.30 -23.88 20.76
N LYS A 87 12.61 -24.99 21.05
CA LYS A 87 13.22 -26.20 21.61
C LYS A 87 12.62 -27.45 20.97
N SER A 88 12.78 -27.58 19.65
CA SER A 88 12.72 -28.85 18.93
C SER A 88 13.09 -28.63 17.46
N VAL A 89 14.35 -28.27 17.20
CA VAL A 89 14.95 -28.52 15.88
C VAL A 89 16.29 -29.19 16.16
N SER A 90 16.39 -30.47 15.77
CA SER A 90 17.60 -31.26 15.90
C SER A 90 18.79 -30.54 15.27
N LYS A 91 19.96 -30.62 15.91
CA LYS A 91 21.25 -30.18 15.35
C LYS A 91 21.52 -30.81 13.97
N ASP A 92 20.92 -31.95 13.66
CA ASP A 92 21.09 -32.70 12.41
C ASP A 92 20.38 -32.05 11.22
N PHE A 93 19.32 -31.27 11.45
CA PHE A 93 18.63 -30.52 10.39
C PHE A 93 19.49 -29.36 9.89
N TRP A 94 20.22 -28.70 10.80
CA TRP A 94 21.08 -27.56 10.49
C TRP A 94 22.33 -27.94 9.70
N LEU A 95 22.88 -29.14 9.94
CA LEU A 95 24.04 -29.66 9.21
C LEU A 95 23.68 -30.16 7.81
N LYS A 96 22.48 -30.72 7.60
CA LYS A 96 21.98 -31.06 6.25
C LYS A 96 21.65 -29.81 5.43
N PHE A 97 21.00 -28.82 6.04
CA PHE A 97 20.68 -27.56 5.38
C PHE A 97 21.96 -26.80 4.96
N LEU A 98 23.01 -26.79 5.79
CA LEU A 98 24.30 -26.18 5.41
C LEU A 98 24.98 -26.87 4.23
N ASN A 99 24.85 -28.19 4.09
CA ASN A 99 25.47 -28.94 3.00
C ASN A 99 24.69 -28.89 1.67
N GLU A 100 23.38 -28.58 1.69
CA GLU A 100 22.61 -28.35 0.45
C GLU A 100 22.71 -26.90 -0.07
N PHE A 101 22.91 -25.91 0.80
CA PHE A 101 23.02 -24.51 0.38
C PHE A 101 24.40 -24.13 -0.19
N GLY A 102 25.43 -24.97 0.01
CA GLY A 102 26.79 -24.74 -0.49
C GLY A 102 26.92 -24.69 -2.02
N ASN A 103 25.97 -25.29 -2.75
CA ASN A 103 26.01 -25.36 -4.22
C ASN A 103 25.13 -24.30 -4.93
N PHE A 104 24.52 -23.36 -4.19
CA PHE A 104 23.71 -22.28 -4.77
C PHE A 104 24.42 -20.90 -4.76
N LEU A 105 25.72 -20.89 -4.49
CA LEU A 105 26.58 -19.70 -4.55
C LEU A 105 27.45 -19.65 -5.82
N GLY A 106 27.14 -20.46 -6.83
CA GLY A 106 27.69 -20.35 -8.17
C GLY A 106 26.75 -19.53 -9.05
N ASN A 107 27.24 -18.38 -9.55
CA ASN A 107 26.56 -17.44 -10.46
C ASN A 107 25.64 -16.38 -9.84
N MET A 108 26.17 -15.60 -8.89
CA MET A 108 25.68 -14.22 -8.73
C MET A 108 26.23 -13.35 -9.86
N VAL A 109 25.58 -13.42 -11.02
CA VAL A 109 25.81 -12.46 -12.11
C VAL A 109 25.46 -11.09 -11.56
N ASN A 110 26.46 -10.22 -11.44
CA ASN A 110 26.32 -8.83 -11.01
C ASN A 110 25.60 -8.04 -12.12
N GLN A 111 24.32 -8.34 -12.35
CA GLN A 111 23.49 -7.58 -13.26
C GLN A 111 23.24 -6.22 -12.60
N ARG A 112 23.89 -5.17 -13.11
CA ARG A 112 23.57 -3.79 -12.76
C ARG A 112 22.13 -3.54 -13.20
N ILE A 113 21.18 -3.73 -12.29
CA ILE A 113 19.77 -3.41 -12.53
C ILE A 113 19.73 -1.92 -12.88
N PRO A 114 19.27 -1.53 -14.09
CA PRO A 114 19.18 -0.13 -14.45
C PRO A 114 18.21 0.57 -13.50
N SER A 115 18.69 1.56 -12.77
CA SER A 115 17.83 2.34 -11.87
C SER A 115 16.94 3.26 -12.71
N VAL A 116 15.62 3.05 -12.62
CA VAL A 116 14.64 3.87 -13.34
C VAL A 116 14.41 5.15 -12.55
N PHE A 117 14.98 6.26 -13.03
CA PHE A 117 14.69 7.58 -12.48
C PHE A 117 13.43 8.15 -13.12
N SER A 118 12.60 8.83 -12.32
CA SER A 118 11.38 9.46 -12.82
C SER A 118 11.22 10.89 -12.29
N LYS A 119 10.69 11.75 -13.15
CA LYS A 119 10.31 13.11 -12.75
C LYS A 119 8.97 13.08 -12.03
N THR A 120 8.89 13.77 -10.89
CA THR A 120 7.71 13.78 -10.02
C THR A 120 6.91 15.09 -10.06
N TYR A 121 7.44 16.15 -10.67
CA TYR A 121 6.80 17.46 -10.76
C TYR A 121 7.22 18.19 -12.05
N VAL A 122 6.42 19.17 -12.45
CA VAL A 122 6.71 20.09 -13.55
C VAL A 122 6.69 21.51 -13.01
N THR A 123 7.64 22.34 -13.47
CA THR A 123 7.72 23.75 -13.09
C THR A 123 6.73 24.58 -13.93
N PRO A 124 6.02 25.56 -13.33
CA PRO A 124 5.15 26.47 -14.08
C PRO A 124 5.90 27.19 -15.20
N ARG A 125 5.25 27.40 -16.36
CA ARG A 125 5.83 28.12 -17.50
C ARG A 125 6.13 29.59 -17.18
N ARG A 126 5.20 30.28 -16.52
CA ARG A 126 5.35 31.67 -16.07
C ARG A 126 5.77 31.70 -14.60
N PRO A 127 6.98 32.18 -14.27
CA PRO A 127 7.47 32.18 -12.90
C PRO A 127 6.67 33.11 -11.96
N TYR A 128 6.41 34.34 -12.38
CA TYR A 128 5.83 35.38 -11.52
C TYR A 128 4.42 35.76 -11.98
N GLU A 129 3.43 35.02 -11.48
CA GLU A 129 2.03 35.29 -11.74
C GLU A 129 1.30 35.36 -10.41
N LYS A 130 0.83 36.57 -10.04
CA LYS A 130 0.29 36.85 -8.72
C LYS A 130 -0.84 35.90 -8.33
N ALA A 131 -1.84 35.74 -9.21
CA ALA A 131 -2.99 34.85 -8.97
C ALA A 131 -2.57 33.40 -8.66
N ARG A 132 -1.58 32.87 -9.38
CA ARG A 132 -1.04 31.52 -9.16
C ARG A 132 -0.29 31.43 -7.83
N LEU A 133 0.52 32.44 -7.51
CA LEU A 133 1.29 32.49 -6.26
C LEU A 133 0.37 32.55 -5.05
N ASP A 134 -0.67 33.37 -5.09
CA ASP A 134 -1.65 33.53 -4.02
C ASP A 134 -2.44 32.23 -3.79
N GLN A 135 -2.90 31.59 -4.88
CA GLN A 135 -3.59 30.29 -4.80
C GLN A 135 -2.67 29.19 -4.21
N GLU A 136 -1.41 29.12 -4.65
CA GLU A 136 -0.46 28.15 -4.12
C GLU A 136 -0.15 28.39 -2.64
N LEU A 137 -0.04 29.65 -2.21
CA LEU A 137 0.17 30.00 -0.81
C LEU A 137 -1.02 29.62 0.06
N ARG A 138 -2.26 29.86 -0.42
CA ARG A 138 -3.48 29.43 0.25
C ARG A 138 -3.49 27.91 0.50
N ILE A 139 -3.28 27.11 -0.55
CA ILE A 139 -3.24 25.64 -0.45
C ILE A 139 -2.12 25.17 0.51
N ILE A 140 -0.97 25.84 0.50
CA ILE A 140 0.14 25.52 1.40
C ILE A 140 -0.23 25.78 2.87
N GLY A 141 -0.91 26.90 3.13
CA GLY A 141 -1.42 27.25 4.46
C GLY A 141 -2.46 26.25 4.96
N ASP A 142 -3.50 26.00 4.15
CA ASP A 142 -4.64 25.15 4.52
C ASP A 142 -4.22 23.72 4.89
N TYR A 143 -3.24 23.14 4.18
CA TYR A 143 -2.80 21.75 4.40
C TYR A 143 -1.42 21.62 5.09
N GLY A 144 -0.82 22.72 5.54
CA GLY A 144 0.48 22.72 6.23
C GLY A 144 1.61 22.09 5.39
N LEU A 145 1.71 22.46 4.12
CA LEU A 145 2.74 21.96 3.20
C LEU A 145 4.09 22.66 3.45
N ARG A 146 5.22 21.97 3.20
CA ARG A 146 6.55 22.56 3.42
C ARG A 146 7.03 23.43 2.26
N ASN A 147 6.73 23.05 1.03
CA ASN A 147 7.24 23.70 -0.16
C ASN A 147 6.24 23.68 -1.33
N LYS A 148 6.39 24.63 -2.26
CA LYS A 148 5.59 24.68 -3.50
C LYS A 148 5.73 23.41 -4.35
N ARG A 149 6.86 22.71 -4.23
CA ARG A 149 7.09 21.43 -4.93
C ARG A 149 6.08 20.36 -4.54
N GLU A 150 5.60 20.31 -3.29
CA GLU A 150 4.55 19.36 -2.90
C GLU A 150 3.25 19.61 -3.67
N VAL A 151 2.85 20.88 -3.81
CA VAL A 151 1.70 21.26 -4.64
C VAL A 151 1.94 20.87 -6.11
N TRP A 152 3.14 21.14 -6.64
CA TRP A 152 3.45 20.83 -8.05
C TRP A 152 3.51 19.33 -8.34
N ARG A 153 3.87 18.49 -7.36
CA ARG A 153 3.80 17.03 -7.49
C ARG A 153 2.36 16.56 -7.63
N VAL A 154 1.45 17.09 -6.82
CA VAL A 154 0.01 16.75 -6.89
C VAL A 154 -0.60 17.26 -8.20
N LYS A 155 -0.28 18.50 -8.61
CA LYS A 155 -0.67 19.04 -9.92
C LYS A 155 -0.20 18.13 -11.06
N TYR A 156 1.05 17.66 -11.00
CA TYR A 156 1.62 16.78 -12.02
C TYR A 156 0.94 15.41 -12.07
N THR A 157 0.66 14.78 -10.92
CA THR A 157 -0.07 13.51 -10.88
C THR A 157 -1.49 13.65 -11.41
N LEU A 158 -2.17 14.73 -11.04
CA LEU A 158 -3.53 15.02 -11.49
C LEU A 158 -3.56 15.28 -13.01
N ALA A 159 -2.56 15.98 -13.54
CA ALA A 159 -2.41 16.18 -14.99
C ALA A 159 -2.23 14.86 -15.75
N LYS A 160 -1.48 13.88 -15.19
CA LYS A 160 -1.34 12.54 -15.79
C LYS A 160 -2.67 11.79 -15.82
N ILE A 161 -3.41 11.82 -14.71
CA ILE A 161 -4.71 11.15 -14.60
C ILE A 161 -5.70 11.75 -15.59
N ARG A 162 -5.77 13.10 -15.67
CA ARG A 162 -6.61 13.80 -16.65
C ARG A 162 -6.21 13.53 -18.09
N LYS A 163 -4.90 13.40 -18.37
CA LYS A 163 -4.42 13.06 -19.72
C LYS A 163 -4.91 11.67 -20.12
N ALA A 164 -4.74 10.67 -19.26
CA ALA A 164 -5.24 9.32 -19.50
C ALA A 164 -6.77 9.31 -19.70
N ALA A 165 -7.52 10.03 -18.86
CA ALA A 165 -8.97 10.12 -19.02
C ALA A 165 -9.38 10.73 -20.37
N ARG A 166 -8.70 11.79 -20.84
CA ARG A 166 -8.99 12.38 -22.16
C ARG A 166 -8.73 11.42 -23.32
N GLU A 167 -7.62 10.67 -23.26
CA GLU A 167 -7.29 9.66 -24.29
C GLU A 167 -8.33 8.52 -24.33
N LEU A 168 -8.89 8.15 -23.18
CA LEU A 168 -9.93 7.12 -23.11
C LEU A 168 -11.29 7.64 -23.57
N LEU A 169 -11.58 8.91 -23.33
CA LEU A 169 -12.85 9.54 -23.73
C LEU A 169 -12.96 9.76 -25.25
N THR A 170 -11.84 9.84 -25.97
CA THR A 170 -11.83 9.93 -27.44
C THR A 170 -12.16 8.61 -28.12
N LEU A 171 -11.98 7.48 -27.43
CA LEU A 171 -12.30 6.15 -27.97
C LEU A 171 -13.80 5.85 -27.85
N GLU A 172 -14.29 4.93 -28.67
CA GLU A 172 -15.68 4.48 -28.60
C GLU A 172 -15.99 3.74 -27.29
N GLU A 173 -17.25 3.82 -26.82
CA GLU A 173 -17.68 3.27 -25.53
C GLU A 173 -17.49 1.75 -25.40
N ARG A 174 -17.57 1.03 -26.53
CA ARG A 174 -17.44 -0.43 -26.60
C ARG A 174 -16.02 -0.92 -26.84
N ASP A 175 -15.05 -0.02 -26.97
CA ASP A 175 -13.66 -0.41 -27.20
C ASP A 175 -13.05 -1.07 -25.95
N ASP A 176 -12.35 -2.19 -26.16
CA ASP A 176 -11.77 -3.00 -25.08
C ASP A 176 -10.74 -2.20 -24.26
N LYS A 177 -9.97 -1.32 -24.90
CA LYS A 177 -8.99 -0.49 -24.20
C LYS A 177 -9.68 0.51 -23.28
N ARG A 178 -10.78 1.13 -23.73
CA ARG A 178 -11.57 2.06 -22.92
C ARG A 178 -12.17 1.36 -21.71
N LEU A 179 -12.77 0.17 -21.92
CA LEU A 179 -13.36 -0.62 -20.84
C LEU A 179 -12.31 -1.06 -19.82
N PHE A 180 -11.18 -1.61 -20.27
CA PHE A 180 -10.16 -2.13 -19.37
C PHE A 180 -9.41 -1.01 -18.63
N GLN A 181 -8.81 -0.07 -19.35
CA GLN A 181 -8.01 0.99 -18.75
C GLN A 181 -8.88 2.00 -17.99
N GLY A 182 -10.10 2.28 -18.49
CA GLY A 182 -11.06 3.16 -17.82
C GLY A 182 -11.49 2.59 -16.47
N ASN A 183 -11.89 1.32 -16.43
CA ASN A 183 -12.26 0.66 -15.17
C ASN A 183 -11.08 0.55 -14.21
N ALA A 184 -9.87 0.28 -14.72
CA ALA A 184 -8.67 0.25 -13.88
C ALA A 184 -8.37 1.62 -13.24
N LEU A 185 -8.52 2.71 -14.01
CA LEU A 185 -8.34 4.07 -13.53
C LEU A 185 -9.37 4.41 -12.44
N LEU A 186 -10.66 4.13 -12.69
CA LEU A 186 -11.75 4.38 -11.74
C LEU A 186 -11.58 3.58 -10.45
N ARG A 187 -11.29 2.28 -10.54
CA ARG A 187 -11.02 1.42 -9.36
C ARG A 187 -9.87 1.95 -8.52
N ARG A 188 -8.80 2.46 -9.15
CA ARG A 188 -7.68 3.05 -8.43
C ARG A 188 -8.08 4.33 -7.69
N LEU A 189 -8.90 5.19 -8.29
CA LEU A 189 -9.35 6.44 -7.68
C LEU A 189 -10.32 6.21 -6.51
N VAL A 190 -11.26 5.27 -6.66
CA VAL A 190 -12.18 4.86 -5.58
C VAL A 190 -11.39 4.25 -4.41
N ARG A 191 -10.43 3.36 -4.67
CA ARG A 191 -9.58 2.77 -3.61
C ARG A 191 -8.79 3.83 -2.83
N ILE A 192 -8.35 4.89 -3.49
CA ILE A 192 -7.70 6.02 -2.82
C ILE A 192 -8.71 6.85 -2.03
N GLY A 193 -9.97 6.91 -2.47
CA GLY A 193 -11.03 7.73 -1.89
C GLY A 193 -11.06 9.16 -2.42
N VAL A 194 -10.61 9.38 -3.66
CA VAL A 194 -10.71 10.68 -4.36
C VAL A 194 -12.06 10.83 -5.08
N LEU A 195 -12.66 9.70 -5.46
CA LEU A 195 -13.95 9.64 -6.12
C LEU A 195 -14.89 8.75 -5.30
N ASP A 196 -16.16 9.13 -5.27
CA ASP A 196 -17.21 8.36 -4.60
C ASP A 196 -17.69 7.19 -5.47
N GLU A 197 -18.19 6.13 -4.83
CA GLU A 197 -18.65 4.89 -5.50
C GLU A 197 -19.86 5.14 -6.42
N SER A 198 -20.69 6.14 -6.08
CA SER A 198 -21.83 6.54 -6.91
C SER A 198 -21.43 7.17 -8.25
N ARG A 199 -20.20 7.68 -8.38
CA ARG A 199 -19.74 8.52 -9.50
C ARG A 199 -18.69 7.82 -10.38
N MET A 200 -18.88 6.54 -10.70
CA MET A 200 -17.94 5.77 -11.54
C MET A 200 -18.05 6.06 -13.04
N LYS A 201 -17.89 7.33 -13.44
CA LYS A 201 -17.77 7.73 -14.86
C LYS A 201 -16.47 8.47 -15.09
N LEU A 202 -15.91 8.34 -16.30
CA LEU A 202 -14.65 8.98 -16.69
C LEU A 202 -14.75 10.51 -16.71
N ASP A 203 -15.93 11.07 -16.96
CA ASP A 203 -16.13 12.52 -17.01
C ASP A 203 -15.84 13.21 -15.67
N TYR A 204 -16.20 12.57 -14.55
CA TYR A 204 -15.94 13.09 -13.21
C TYR A 204 -14.44 13.17 -12.89
N VAL A 205 -13.61 12.35 -13.55
CA VAL A 205 -12.15 12.39 -13.40
C VAL A 205 -11.58 13.72 -13.91
N LEU A 206 -12.21 14.33 -14.92
CA LEU A 206 -11.79 15.63 -15.43
C LEU A 206 -12.07 16.76 -14.42
N GLY A 207 -13.15 16.65 -13.64
CA GLY A 207 -13.57 17.61 -12.63
C GLY A 207 -12.75 17.60 -11.33
N LEU A 208 -11.84 16.64 -11.14
CA LEU A 208 -11.08 16.47 -9.90
C LEU A 208 -10.26 17.71 -9.54
N LYS A 209 -10.30 18.08 -8.26
CA LYS A 209 -9.54 19.22 -7.74
C LYS A 209 -8.24 18.76 -7.08
N ILE A 210 -7.36 19.71 -6.77
CA ILE A 210 -6.06 19.41 -6.15
C ILE A 210 -6.28 19.01 -4.68
N GLU A 211 -7.26 19.65 -4.07
CA GLU A 211 -7.75 19.49 -2.71
C GLU A 211 -8.10 18.03 -2.43
N ASP A 212 -8.82 17.37 -3.35
CA ASP A 212 -9.24 15.96 -3.21
C ASP A 212 -8.03 15.03 -2.95
N PHE A 213 -6.90 15.27 -3.61
CA PHE A 213 -5.67 14.50 -3.38
C PHE A 213 -4.92 14.90 -2.12
N LEU A 214 -4.97 16.19 -1.75
CA LEU A 214 -4.33 16.68 -0.52
C LEU A 214 -5.05 16.17 0.73
N GLU A 215 -6.37 16.01 0.66
CA GLU A 215 -7.17 15.45 1.73
C GLU A 215 -6.86 13.99 2.01
N ARG A 216 -6.41 13.22 1.01
CA ARG A 216 -6.04 11.81 1.18
C ARG A 216 -4.60 11.60 1.64
N ARG A 217 -3.84 12.66 1.95
CA ARG A 217 -2.47 12.54 2.50
C ARG A 217 -2.50 12.04 3.95
N LEU A 218 -1.51 11.27 4.36
CA LEU A 218 -1.39 10.78 5.74
C LEU A 218 -1.38 11.94 6.74
N GLN A 219 -0.69 13.04 6.42
CA GLN A 219 -0.67 14.24 7.25
C GLN A 219 -2.08 14.80 7.55
N THR A 220 -2.94 14.88 6.55
CA THR A 220 -4.29 15.46 6.68
C THR A 220 -5.25 14.47 7.30
N GLN A 221 -5.13 13.18 6.98
CA GLN A 221 -5.89 12.11 7.60
C GLN A 221 -5.61 12.01 9.11
N VAL A 222 -4.34 12.07 9.53
CA VAL A 222 -3.97 12.05 10.96
C VAL A 222 -4.56 13.23 11.74
N PHE A 223 -4.62 14.41 11.12
CA PHE A 223 -5.27 15.58 11.72
C PHE A 223 -6.80 15.41 11.78
N LYS A 224 -7.43 14.96 10.70
CA LYS A 224 -8.88 14.69 10.65
C LYS A 224 -9.32 13.62 11.65
N LEU A 225 -8.46 12.63 11.93
CA LEU A 225 -8.69 11.58 12.95
C LEU A 225 -8.49 12.08 14.39
N GLY A 226 -8.07 13.33 14.61
CA GLY A 226 -7.89 13.91 15.94
C GLY A 226 -6.62 13.45 16.68
N LEU A 227 -5.74 12.67 16.03
CA LEU A 227 -4.48 12.21 16.61
C LEU A 227 -3.45 13.35 16.79
N ALA A 228 -3.64 14.46 16.08
CA ALA A 228 -2.76 15.62 16.12
C ALA A 228 -3.54 16.93 16.30
N LYS A 229 -2.95 17.86 17.06
CA LYS A 229 -3.50 19.21 17.30
C LYS A 229 -3.52 20.12 16.07
N SER A 230 -2.66 19.88 15.08
CA SER A 230 -2.55 20.70 13.85
C SER A 230 -1.91 19.90 12.71
N TYR A 231 -2.02 20.40 11.47
CA TYR A 231 -1.35 19.80 10.31
C TYR A 231 0.19 19.74 10.47
N HIS A 232 0.79 20.74 11.13
CA HIS A 232 2.23 20.74 11.40
C HIS A 232 2.62 19.72 12.46
N HIS A 233 1.78 19.56 13.51
CA HIS A 233 1.99 18.54 14.53
C HIS A 233 1.90 17.12 13.92
N ALA A 234 0.89 16.85 13.08
CA ALA A 234 0.76 15.58 12.38
C ALA A 234 2.03 15.23 11.57
N ARG A 235 2.61 16.22 10.89
CA ARG A 235 3.83 16.04 10.09
C ARG A 235 5.03 15.63 10.94
N VAL A 236 5.18 16.21 12.13
CA VAL A 236 6.26 15.87 13.07
C VAL A 236 6.08 14.44 13.59
N LEU A 237 4.87 14.07 14.01
CA LEU A 237 4.55 12.72 14.50
C LEU A 237 4.86 11.63 13.47
N ILE A 238 4.48 11.85 12.21
CA ILE A 238 4.79 10.91 11.11
C ILE A 238 6.30 10.79 10.93
N ARG A 239 7.01 11.92 10.88
CA ARG A 239 8.46 11.93 10.63
C ARG A 239 9.24 11.28 11.78
N GLN A 240 8.76 11.43 13.01
CA GLN A 240 9.32 10.79 14.21
C GLN A 240 8.90 9.31 14.35
N ARG A 241 8.14 8.75 13.40
CA ARG A 241 7.72 7.34 13.40
C ARG A 241 6.78 6.99 14.55
N HIS A 242 5.92 7.92 14.96
CA HIS A 242 4.95 7.71 16.02
C HIS A 242 3.62 7.11 15.53
N ILE A 243 3.42 7.04 14.21
CA ILE A 243 2.17 6.62 13.57
C ILE A 243 2.39 5.30 12.83
N ARG A 244 1.45 4.37 12.95
CA ARG A 244 1.39 3.11 12.19
C ARG A 244 0.12 3.04 11.38
#